data_AF-A0A3D3HZY5-F1
#
_entry.id   AF-A0A3D3HZY5-F1
#
_cell.length_a   1.000
_cell.length_b   1.000
_cell.length_c   1.000
_cell.angle_alpha   90.00
_cell.angle_beta   90.00
_cell.angle_gamma   90.00
#
_symmetry.space_group_name_H-M   'P 1'
#
loop_
_entity.id
_entity.type
_entity.pdbx_description
1 polymer ?
#
loop_
_entity_poly.entity_id
_entity_poly.type
_entity_poly.pdbx_seq_one_letter_code
_entity_poly.pdbx_strand_id
1 'polypeptide(L)'
;MSGRARLALVLVVVALALGPLFLTPVPPSEWAPELWGSSFGEPRGWALTLRELTPLLIGGVAVWLALRAGLFNIGAEGQMLVGACATGAVALAPAFPGQLPLAI
;
A
#
# COMPACT_ATOMS: atom_id res chain seq x y z
N MET A 1 -0.03 -10.70 -25.61
CA MET A 1 0.11 -9.60 -24.64
C MET A 1 0.64 -8.37 -25.38
N SER A 2 -0.07 -7.24 -25.30
CA SER A 2 0.34 -5.99 -25.95
C SER A 2 1.68 -5.49 -25.39
N GLY A 3 2.48 -4.78 -26.19
CA GLY A 3 3.82 -4.29 -25.78
C GLY A 3 3.79 -3.43 -24.50
N ARG A 4 2.70 -2.72 -24.25
CA ARG A 4 2.48 -1.89 -23.05
C ARG A 4 2.35 -2.72 -21.76
N ALA A 5 1.69 -3.88 -21.83
CA ALA A 5 1.54 -4.76 -20.67
C ALA A 5 2.88 -5.39 -20.25
N ARG A 6 3.74 -5.72 -21.22
CA ARG A 6 5.10 -6.21 -20.95
C ARG A 6 5.95 -5.14 -20.28
N LEU A 7 5.89 -3.91 -20.77
CA LEU A 7 6.60 -2.78 -20.16
C LEU A 7 6.15 -2.55 -18.72
N ALA A 8 4.83 -2.51 -18.47
CA ALA A 8 4.30 -2.35 -17.12
C ALA A 8 4.77 -3.46 -16.17
N LEU A 9 4.75 -4.72 -16.61
CA LEU A 9 5.23 -5.85 -15.82
C LEU A 9 6.72 -5.71 -15.47
N VAL A 10 7.55 -5.33 -16.45
CA VAL A 10 8.98 -5.10 -16.22
C VAL A 10 9.19 -3.99 -15.18
N LEU A 11 8.47 -2.87 -15.29
CA LEU A 11 8.58 -1.78 -14.32
C LEU A 11 8.17 -2.20 -12.91
N VAL A 12 7.10 -2.98 -12.76
CA VAL A 12 6.66 -3.52 -11.47
C VAL A 12 7.74 -4.43 -10.86
N VAL A 13 8.30 -5.35 -11.64
CA VAL A 13 9.35 -6.25 -11.17
C VAL A 13 10.61 -5.49 -10.77
N VAL A 14 11.01 -4.48 -11.56
CA VAL A 14 12.16 -3.63 -11.23
C VAL A 14 11.92 -2.84 -9.95
N ALA A 15 10.73 -2.26 -9.76
CA ALA A 15 10.38 -1.54 -8.54
C ALA A 15 10.42 -2.46 -7.30
N LEU A 16 9.88 -3.67 -7.41
CA LEU A 16 9.91 -4.68 -6.34
C LEU A 16 11.33 -5.20 -6.04
N ALA A 17 12.22 -5.25 -7.03
CA ALA A 17 13.60 -5.69 -6.85
C ALA A 17 14.51 -4.59 -6.28
N LEU A 18 14.31 -3.34 -6.70
CA LEU A 18 15.13 -2.20 -6.25
C LEU A 18 14.72 -1.69 -4.88
N GLY A 19 13.42 -1.66 -4.56
CA GLY A 19 12.91 -1.11 -3.30
C GLY A 19 13.60 -1.69 -2.05
N PRO A 20 13.70 -3.03 -1.92
CA PRO A 20 14.36 -3.66 -0.77
C PRO A 20 15.86 -3.44 -0.69
N LEU A 21 16.52 -3.20 -1.83
CA LEU A 21 17.98 -3.05 -1.90
C LEU A 21 18.49 -1.80 -1.15
N PHE A 22 17.62 -0.81 -0.92
CA PHE A 22 17.95 0.41 -0.21
C PHE A 22 17.55 0.40 1.27
N LEU A 23 16.92 -0.67 1.76
CA LEU A 23 16.36 -0.71 3.12
C LEU A 23 17.41 -0.99 4.19
N THR A 24 18.48 -1.70 3.85
CA THR A 24 19.47 -2.14 4.85
C THR A 24 20.87 -2.29 4.23
N PRO A 25 21.94 -2.11 5.02
CA PRO A 25 23.31 -2.42 4.59
C PRO A 25 23.61 -3.95 4.55
N VAL A 26 22.65 -4.80 4.92
CA VAL A 26 22.79 -6.25 5.04
C VAL A 26 22.46 -6.93 3.70
N PRO A 27 23.19 -7.99 3.29
CA PRO A 27 22.92 -8.67 2.02
C PRO A 27 21.49 -9.26 1.96
N PRO A 28 20.87 -9.34 0.76
CA PRO A 28 19.52 -9.85 0.58
C PRO A 28 19.24 -11.24 1.15
N SER A 29 20.26 -12.09 1.24
CA SER A 29 20.13 -13.44 1.80
C SER A 29 19.68 -13.44 3.26
N GLU A 30 19.93 -12.37 4.02
CA GLU A 30 19.61 -12.31 5.45
C GLU A 30 18.20 -11.77 5.69
N TRP A 31 17.80 -10.69 5.01
CA TRP A 31 16.47 -10.11 5.22
C TRP A 31 15.39 -10.74 4.36
N ALA A 32 15.68 -11.29 3.16
CA ALA A 32 14.64 -11.79 2.26
C ALA A 32 13.80 -12.95 2.82
N PRO A 33 14.39 -13.96 3.51
CA PRO A 33 13.61 -15.02 4.15
C PRO A 33 12.72 -14.49 5.28
N GLU A 34 13.21 -13.55 6.09
CA GLU A 34 12.43 -12.92 7.16
C GLU A 34 11.29 -12.07 6.60
N LEU A 35 11.53 -11.30 5.54
CA LEU A 35 10.51 -10.48 4.89
C LEU A 35 9.38 -11.35 4.30
N TRP A 36 9.76 -12.46 3.68
CA TRP A 36 8.80 -13.43 3.16
C TRP A 36 8.03 -14.14 4.28
N GLY A 37 8.74 -14.63 5.30
CA GLY A 37 8.12 -15.29 6.46
C GLY A 37 7.18 -14.37 7.23
N SER A 38 7.58 -13.11 7.44
CA SER A 38 6.78 -12.12 8.17
C SER A 38 5.55 -11.65 7.39
N SER A 39 5.63 -11.61 6.05
CA SER A 39 4.52 -11.14 5.20
C SER A 39 3.53 -12.26 4.85
N PHE A 40 4.02 -13.48 4.58
CA PHE A 40 3.21 -14.57 4.03
C PHE A 40 3.23 -15.86 4.86
N GLY A 41 4.16 -15.99 5.81
CA GLY A 41 4.32 -17.20 6.63
C GLY A 41 3.33 -17.31 7.78
N GLU A 42 2.71 -16.21 8.20
CA GLU A 42 1.77 -16.18 9.33
C GLU A 42 0.45 -15.47 8.97
N PRO A 43 -0.69 -15.85 9.58
CA PRO A 43 -1.97 -15.17 9.36
C PRO A 43 -1.94 -13.67 9.67
N ARG A 44 -1.15 -13.25 10.67
CA ARG A 44 -0.95 -11.84 11.00
C ARG A 44 -0.21 -11.10 9.89
N GLY A 45 0.80 -11.73 9.29
CA GLY A 45 1.54 -11.20 8.15
C GLY A 45 0.60 -10.86 7.00
N TRP A 46 -0.24 -11.83 6.62
CA TRP A 46 -1.25 -11.64 5.58
C TRP A 46 -2.20 -10.49 5.89
N ALA A 47 -2.71 -10.42 7.13
CA ALA A 47 -3.61 -9.35 7.55
C ALA A 47 -2.94 -7.97 7.42
N LEU A 48 -1.67 -7.84 7.83
CA LEU A 48 -0.91 -6.59 7.71
C LEU A 48 -0.64 -6.25 6.24
N THR A 49 -0.19 -7.21 5.42
CA THR A 49 0.05 -6.99 3.99
C THR A 49 -1.22 -6.53 3.28
N LEU A 50 -2.35 -7.17 3.53
CA LEU A 50 -3.62 -6.77 2.92
C LEU A 50 -4.11 -5.40 3.42
N ARG A 51 -3.93 -5.11 4.71
CA ARG A 51 -4.26 -3.80 5.31
C ARG A 51 -3.52 -2.67 4.61
N GLU A 52 -2.21 -2.80 4.42
CA GLU A 52 -1.39 -1.78 3.75
C GLU A 52 -1.64 -1.71 2.24
N LEU A 53 -1.96 -2.84 1.59
CA LEU A 53 -2.28 -2.87 0.16
C LEU A 53 -3.63 -2.23 -0.17
N THR A 54 -4.61 -2.32 0.73
CA THR A 54 -5.98 -1.85 0.49
C THR A 54 -6.05 -0.38 0.01
N PRO A 55 -5.48 0.61 0.72
CA PRO A 55 -5.53 2.00 0.27
C PRO A 55 -4.76 2.23 -1.04
N LEU A 56 -3.65 1.51 -1.26
CA LEU A 56 -2.85 1.62 -2.49
C LEU A 56 -3.62 1.10 -3.72
N LEU A 57 -4.33 -0.02 -3.58
CA LEU A 57 -5.16 -0.58 -4.65
C LEU A 57 -6.32 0.35 -4.98
N ILE A 58 -7.02 0.87 -3.97
CA ILE A 58 -8.12 1.82 -4.16
C ILE A 58 -7.61 3.09 -4.83
N GLY A 59 -6.50 3.66 -4.35
CA GLY A 59 -5.87 4.84 -4.94
C GLY A 59 -5.41 4.61 -6.39
N GLY A 60 -4.81 3.46 -6.68
CA GLY A 60 -4.40 3.08 -8.03
C GLY A 60 -5.58 2.99 -9.01
N VAL A 61 -6.69 2.39 -8.58
CA VAL A 61 -7.93 2.32 -9.39
C VAL A 61 -8.53 3.71 -9.60
N ALA A 62 -8.57 4.55 -8.56
CA ALA A 62 -9.07 5.92 -8.66
C ALA A 62 -8.24 6.76 -9.64
N VAL A 63 -6.91 6.70 -9.55
CA VAL A 63 -6.00 7.40 -10.47
C VAL A 63 -6.16 6.87 -11.89
N TRP A 64 -6.26 5.55 -12.09
CA TRP A 64 -6.49 4.96 -13.40
C TRP A 64 -7.78 5.50 -14.05
N LEU A 65 -8.86 5.58 -13.28
CA LEU A 65 -10.14 6.12 -13.76
C LEU A 65 -10.03 7.60 -14.10
N ALA A 66 -9.38 8.39 -13.25
CA ALA A 66 -9.17 9.83 -13.48
C ALA A 66 -8.35 10.12 -14.74
N LEU A 67 -7.27 9.36 -14.95
CA LEU A 67 -6.45 9.48 -16.16
C LEU A 67 -7.26 9.17 -17.43
N ARG A 68 -8.23 8.24 -17.36
CA ARG A 68 -9.15 7.99 -18.49
C ARG A 68 -10.13 9.13 -18.73
N ALA A 69 -10.43 9.93 -17.71
CA ALA A 69 -11.23 11.16 -17.84
C ALA A 69 -10.38 12.38 -18.24
N GLY A 70 -9.07 12.22 -18.46
CA GLY A 70 -8.15 13.32 -18.81
C GLY A 70 -7.77 14.19 -17.61
N LEU A 71 -8.13 13.78 -16.39
CA LEU A 71 -7.77 14.49 -15.16
C LEU A 71 -6.39 14.02 -14.70
N PHE A 72 -5.43 14.94 -14.68
CA PHE A 72 -4.15 14.73 -14.02
C PHE A 72 -4.21 15.34 -12.61
N ASN A 73 -3.57 14.67 -11.64
CA ASN A 73 -3.46 15.13 -10.25
C ASN A 73 -4.81 15.43 -9.57
N ILE A 74 -5.60 14.37 -9.32
CA ILE A 74 -6.86 14.45 -8.54
C ILE A 74 -6.67 14.68 -7.03
N GLY A 75 -5.43 14.93 -6.58
CA GLY A 75 -5.12 15.05 -5.16
C GLY A 75 -5.23 13.73 -4.39
N ALA A 76 -5.00 12.58 -5.03
CA ALA A 76 -5.16 11.26 -4.41
C ALA A 76 -4.31 11.09 -3.13
N GLU A 77 -3.08 11.59 -3.14
CA GLU A 77 -2.19 11.57 -1.97
C GLU A 77 -2.75 12.40 -0.81
N GLY A 78 -3.28 13.60 -1.11
CA GLY A 78 -3.94 14.45 -0.13
C GLY A 78 -5.21 13.80 0.44
N GLN A 79 -5.99 13.11 -0.38
CA GLN A 79 -7.16 12.36 0.07
C GLN A 79 -6.78 11.20 1.00
N MET A 80 -5.72 10.45 0.68
CA MET A 80 -5.19 9.41 1.56
C MET A 80 -4.71 9.99 2.89
N LEU A 81 -3.96 11.09 2.87
CA LEU A 81 -3.43 11.74 4.08
C LEU A 81 -4.57 12.25 4.97
N VAL A 82 -5.54 12.96 4.41
CA VAL A 82 -6.69 13.48 5.16
C VAL A 82 -7.51 12.34 5.75
N GLY A 83 -7.73 11.25 4.99
CA GLY A 83 -8.39 10.04 5.49
C GLY A 83 -7.67 9.40 6.67
N ALA A 84 -6.34 9.31 6.61
CA ALA A 84 -5.51 8.80 7.70
C ALA A 84 -5.61 9.69 8.95
N CYS A 85 -5.50 11.03 8.79
CA CYS A 85 -5.65 11.98 9.89
C CYS A 85 -7.05 11.90 10.53
N ALA A 86 -8.11 11.83 9.71
CA ALA A 86 -9.47 11.72 10.21
C ALA A 86 -9.68 10.41 10.98
N THR A 87 -9.16 9.29 10.47
CA THR A 87 -9.22 7.99 11.15
C THR A 87 -8.47 8.04 12.49
N GLY A 88 -7.27 8.63 12.51
CA GLY A 88 -6.50 8.85 13.73
C GLY A 88 -7.23 9.70 14.77
N ALA A 89 -7.87 10.79 14.33
CA ALA A 89 -8.66 11.64 15.21
C ALA A 89 -9.85 10.89 15.84
N VAL A 90 -10.57 10.07 15.07
CA VAL A 90 -11.69 9.27 15.58
C VAL A 90 -11.22 8.18 16.53
N ALA A 91 -10.07 7.55 16.29
CA ALA A 91 -9.54 6.51 17.16
C ALA A 91 -9.05 7.04 18.52
N LEU A 92 -8.56 8.28 18.55
CA LEU A 92 -8.12 8.95 19.79
C LEU A 92 -9.26 9.66 20.52
N ALA A 93 -10.43 9.80 19.89
CA ALA A 93 -11.59 10.44 20.50
C ALA A 93 -12.16 9.58 21.65
N PRO A 94 -12.80 10.22 22.65
CA PRO A 94 -13.50 9.49 23.72
C PRO A 94 -14.53 8.52 23.15
N ALA A 95 -14.69 7.38 23.82
CA ALA A 95 -15.59 6.34 23.34
C ALA A 95 -17.05 6.84 23.26
N PHE A 96 -17.70 6.58 22.13
CA PHE A 96 -19.10 6.92 21.90
C PHE A 96 -19.90 5.70 21.42
N PRO A 97 -21.22 5.65 21.66
CA PRO A 97 -22.05 4.55 21.20
C PRO A 97 -21.95 4.37 19.67
N GLY A 98 -21.54 3.19 19.23
CA GLY A 98 -21.34 2.89 17.82
C GLY A 98 -19.95 3.20 17.26
N GLN A 99 -18.98 3.59 18.10
CA GLN A 99 -17.58 3.70 17.67
C GLN A 99 -17.10 2.31 17.22
N LEU A 100 -16.71 2.21 15.94
CA LEU A 100 -16.12 0.99 15.41
C LEU A 100 -14.73 0.80 16.01
N PRO A 101 -14.33 -0.44 16.33
CA PRO A 101 -12.94 -0.73 16.67
C PRO A 101 -12.08 -0.43 15.45
N LEU A 102 -11.40 0.71 15.47
CA LEU A 102 -10.47 1.12 14.42
C LEU A 102 -9.14 0.42 14.68
N ALA A 103 -8.77 -0.52 13.80
CA ALA A 103 -7.45 -1.10 13.79
C ALA A 103 -6.47 -0.12 13.11
N ILE A 104 -5.97 0.85 13.88
CA ILE A 104 -4.78 1.64 13.50
C ILE A 104 -3.53 0.79 13.64
#